data_AF-A0A9N9K7P6-F1
#
_entry.id   AF-A0A9N9K7P6-F1
#
_cell.length_a   1.000
_cell.length_b   1.000
_cell.length_c   1.000
_cell.angle_alpha   90.00
_cell.angle_beta   90.00
_cell.angle_gamma   90.00
#
_symmetry.space_group_name_H-M   'P 1'
#
loop_
_entity.id
_entity.type
_entity.pdbx_description
1 polymer ?
#
loop_
_entity_poly.entity_id
_entity_poly.type
_entity_poly.pdbx_seq_one_letter_code
_entity_poly.pdbx_strand_id
1 'polypeptide(L)'
;MVVKSLSTTTGVPESVLRLLFTIILSYPVSLLYRFTLLRPLKTKWAPFIRNLYVVVTGLALSYFHNGSGIKHTLIATIVTWLFCWIGNIVGNRSLFAIAAFLFNITYLTVGYYVVQTGDYGIDWTMTQCVLCLRMIGFSMDFMDGEKLLKSKSKSSVANIHSKNFISSGPQKVEISTT
;
A
#
# COMPACT_ATOMS: atom_id res chain seq x y z
N MET A 1 4.81 1.17 -31.74
CA MET A 1 5.25 1.68 -33.05
C MET A 1 6.08 2.95 -32.90
N VAL A 2 5.56 3.99 -32.24
CA VAL A 2 6.31 5.25 -31.99
C VAL A 2 7.64 5.03 -31.24
N VAL A 3 7.65 4.21 -30.17
CA VAL A 3 8.87 3.95 -29.38
C VAL A 3 9.96 3.23 -30.18
N LYS A 4 9.56 2.30 -31.07
CA LYS A 4 10.50 1.59 -31.96
C LYS A 4 11.17 2.52 -32.95
N SER A 5 10.40 3.41 -33.59
CA SER A 5 10.93 4.37 -34.56
C SER A 5 11.91 5.37 -33.92
N LEU A 6 11.63 5.84 -32.70
CA LEU A 6 12.56 6.72 -31.99
C LEU A 6 13.82 6.00 -31.49
N SER A 7 13.72 4.73 -31.08
CA SER A 7 14.87 3.93 -30.64
C SER A 7 15.90 3.74 -31.78
N THR A 8 15.43 3.48 -33.00
CA THR A 8 16.31 3.39 -34.19
C THR A 8 17.01 4.69 -34.53
N THR A 9 16.40 5.85 -34.26
CA THR A 9 16.99 7.16 -34.58
C THR A 9 17.94 7.67 -33.50
N THR A 10 17.71 7.30 -32.24
CA THR A 10 18.48 7.78 -31.09
C THR A 10 19.56 6.80 -30.61
N GLY A 11 19.52 5.54 -31.05
CA GLY A 11 20.43 4.48 -30.58
C GLY A 11 20.19 4.06 -29.12
N VAL A 12 19.14 4.58 -28.48
CA VAL A 12 18.80 4.29 -27.08
C VAL A 12 17.89 3.06 -27.01
N PRO A 13 18.12 2.12 -26.08
CA PRO A 13 17.31 0.92 -25.93
C PRO A 13 15.82 1.23 -25.67
N GLU A 14 14.94 0.46 -26.32
CA GLU A 14 13.48 0.69 -26.32
C GLU A 14 12.88 0.77 -24.90
N SER A 15 13.40 -0.05 -23.97
CA SER A 15 12.95 -0.08 -22.57
C SER A 15 13.19 1.24 -21.82
N VAL A 16 14.31 1.93 -22.10
CA VAL A 16 14.65 3.22 -21.47
C VAL A 16 13.72 4.31 -21.96
N LEU A 17 13.43 4.37 -23.27
CA LEU A 17 12.48 5.34 -23.82
C LEU A 17 11.09 5.13 -23.24
N ARG A 18 10.65 3.88 -23.11
CA ARG A 18 9.34 3.56 -22.54
C ARG A 18 9.24 4.02 -21.08
N LEU A 19 10.29 3.79 -20.28
CA LEU A 19 10.38 4.31 -18.92
C LEU A 19 10.33 5.86 -18.88
N LEU A 20 11.12 6.54 -19.72
CA LEU A 20 11.15 8.00 -19.77
C LEU A 20 9.76 8.59 -20.10
N PHE A 21 9.06 8.03 -21.10
CA PHE A 21 7.71 8.45 -21.44
C PHE A 21 6.71 8.20 -20.30
N THR A 22 6.83 7.08 -19.56
CA THR A 22 5.96 6.83 -18.41
C THR A 22 6.11 7.88 -17.32
N ILE A 23 7.34 8.35 -17.06
CA ILE A 23 7.63 9.40 -16.06
C ILE A 23 7.08 10.75 -16.54
N ILE A 24 7.33 11.09 -17.82
CA ILE A 24 6.83 12.33 -18.41
C ILE A 24 5.30 12.36 -18.40
N LEU A 25 4.62 11.25 -18.70
CA LEU A 25 3.16 11.13 -18.66
C LEU A 25 2.59 11.09 -17.23
N SER A 26 3.36 10.64 -16.25
CA SER A 26 2.92 10.66 -14.84
C SER A 26 2.73 12.08 -14.31
N TYR A 27 3.51 13.05 -14.81
CA TYR A 27 3.43 14.45 -14.38
C TYR A 27 2.10 15.15 -14.77
N PRO A 28 1.66 15.15 -16.05
CA PRO A 28 0.37 15.74 -16.44
C PRO A 28 -0.81 15.01 -15.80
N VAL A 29 -0.73 13.68 -15.63
CA VAL A 29 -1.76 12.90 -14.93
C VAL A 29 -1.91 13.34 -13.47
N SER A 30 -0.79 13.63 -12.79
CA SER A 30 -0.79 14.17 -11.43
C SER A 30 -1.34 15.60 -11.37
N LEU A 31 -1.02 16.42 -12.37
CA LEU A 31 -1.50 17.80 -12.47
C LEU A 31 -3.01 17.85 -12.73
N LEU A 32 -3.52 16.95 -13.59
CA LEU A 32 -4.94 16.76 -13.83
C LEU A 32 -5.66 16.36 -12.53
N TYR A 33 -5.14 15.37 -11.79
CA TYR A 33 -5.69 14.96 -10.49
C TYR A 33 -5.81 16.13 -9.50
N ARG A 34 -4.79 16.99 -9.44
CA ARG A 34 -4.78 18.17 -8.56
C ARG A 34 -5.80 19.23 -9.00
N PHE A 35 -6.06 19.37 -10.29
CA PHE A 35 -6.99 20.37 -10.81
C PHE A 35 -8.45 19.89 -10.73
N THR A 36 -8.72 18.65 -11.13
CA THR A 36 -10.08 18.11 -11.27
C THR A 36 -10.67 17.55 -9.98
N LEU A 37 -9.84 16.98 -9.09
CA LEU A 37 -10.34 16.19 -7.96
C LEU A 37 -10.02 16.77 -6.58
N LEU A 38 -8.93 17.54 -6.43
CA LEU A 38 -8.55 18.12 -5.14
C LEU A 38 -9.25 19.44 -4.79
N ARG A 39 -9.53 20.29 -5.79
CA ARG A 39 -10.05 21.64 -5.57
C ARG A 39 -11.59 21.77 -5.65
N PRO A 40 -12.31 21.09 -6.55
CA PRO A 40 -13.75 21.35 -6.71
C PRO A 40 -14.69 20.30 -6.06
N LEU A 41 -14.24 19.08 -5.73
CA LEU A 41 -15.16 18.01 -5.29
C LEU A 41 -15.38 17.97 -3.77
N LYS A 42 -16.40 18.71 -3.29
CA LYS A 42 -16.97 18.61 -1.92
C LYS A 42 -18.25 17.76 -1.87
N THR A 43 -18.26 16.60 -2.52
CA THR A 43 -19.42 15.69 -2.56
C THR A 43 -19.17 14.45 -1.69
N LYS A 44 -20.21 13.80 -1.14
CA LYS A 44 -20.08 12.52 -0.39
C LYS A 44 -19.31 11.43 -1.15
N TRP A 45 -19.39 11.43 -2.49
CA TRP A 45 -18.73 10.48 -3.39
C TRP A 45 -17.29 10.86 -3.78
N ALA A 46 -16.82 12.04 -3.40
CA ALA A 46 -15.48 12.51 -3.69
C ALA A 46 -14.34 11.54 -3.29
N PRO A 47 -14.34 10.87 -2.12
CA PRO A 47 -13.27 9.94 -1.77
C PRO A 47 -13.25 8.71 -2.70
N PHE A 48 -14.42 8.20 -3.10
CA PHE A 48 -14.50 7.05 -4.02
C PHE A 48 -13.93 7.41 -5.39
N ILE A 49 -14.34 8.55 -5.95
CA ILE A 49 -13.91 9.00 -7.29
C ILE A 49 -12.39 9.26 -7.29
N ARG A 50 -11.84 9.83 -6.20
CA ARG A 50 -10.40 10.05 -6.05
C ARG A 50 -9.62 8.74 -6.04
N ASN A 51 -10.08 7.76 -5.27
CA ASN A 51 -9.43 6.45 -5.20
C ASN A 51 -9.52 5.71 -6.53
N LEU A 52 -10.68 5.75 -7.18
CA LEU A 52 -10.88 5.14 -8.49
C LEU A 52 -9.96 5.74 -9.54
N TYR A 53 -9.84 7.07 -9.58
CA TYR A 53 -8.93 7.75 -10.50
C TYR A 53 -7.48 7.31 -10.28
N VAL A 54 -7.01 7.25 -9.03
CA VAL A 54 -5.65 6.83 -8.71
C VAL A 54 -5.40 5.37 -9.13
N VAL A 55 -6.38 4.48 -8.92
CA VAL A 55 -6.27 3.08 -9.34
C VAL A 55 -6.24 2.96 -10.86
N VAL A 56 -7.19 3.60 -11.57
CA VAL A 56 -7.28 3.51 -13.04
C VAL A 56 -6.05 4.10 -13.71
N THR A 57 -5.60 5.29 -13.27
CA THR A 57 -4.42 5.93 -13.86
C THR A 57 -3.13 5.20 -13.51
N GLY A 58 -2.97 4.72 -12.28
CA GLY A 58 -1.82 3.89 -11.88
C GLY A 58 -1.76 2.57 -12.66
N LEU A 59 -2.90 1.91 -12.86
CA LEU A 59 -2.99 0.68 -13.65
C LEU A 59 -2.69 0.93 -15.13
N ALA A 60 -3.19 2.03 -15.70
CA ALA A 60 -2.91 2.42 -17.08
C ALA A 60 -1.42 2.74 -17.31
N LEU A 61 -0.78 3.44 -16.37
CA LEU A 61 0.67 3.70 -16.43
C LEU A 61 1.49 2.41 -16.30
N SER A 62 1.08 1.52 -15.41
CA SER A 62 1.72 0.20 -15.27
C SER A 62 1.58 -0.60 -16.57
N TYR A 63 0.41 -0.58 -17.21
CA TYR A 63 0.12 -1.13 -18.54
C TYR A 63 1.07 -0.64 -19.61
N PHE A 64 1.26 0.67 -19.67
CA PHE A 64 2.13 1.29 -20.66
C PHE A 64 3.62 0.94 -20.44
N HIS A 65 4.04 0.74 -19.19
CA HIS A 65 5.42 0.41 -18.85
C HIS A 65 5.78 -1.07 -19.15
N ASN A 66 5.06 -2.02 -18.57
CA ASN A 66 5.46 -3.44 -18.54
C ASN A 66 4.90 -4.29 -19.69
N GLY A 67 3.91 -3.81 -20.45
CA GLY A 67 3.21 -4.63 -21.44
C GLY A 67 2.72 -5.96 -20.84
N SER A 68 3.10 -7.08 -21.45
CA SER A 68 2.66 -8.43 -21.05
C SER A 68 3.15 -8.90 -19.67
N GLY A 69 4.19 -8.28 -19.11
CA GLY A 69 4.79 -8.66 -17.81
C GLY A 69 3.95 -8.27 -16.58
N ILE A 70 2.88 -7.49 -16.77
CA ILE A 70 2.02 -7.02 -15.68
C ILE A 70 1.34 -8.11 -14.89
N LYS A 71 1.10 -9.25 -15.52
CA LYS A 71 0.39 -10.35 -14.87
C LYS A 71 1.12 -10.76 -13.59
N HIS A 72 2.45 -10.83 -13.61
CA HIS A 72 3.26 -11.19 -12.45
C HIS A 72 3.18 -10.16 -11.32
N THR A 73 3.23 -8.87 -11.66
CA THR A 73 3.19 -7.76 -10.70
C THR A 73 1.78 -7.58 -10.11
N LEU A 74 0.75 -7.77 -10.93
CA LEU A 74 -0.66 -7.69 -10.52
C LEU A 74 -1.04 -8.87 -9.61
N ILE A 75 -0.61 -10.09 -9.95
CA ILE A 75 -0.84 -11.27 -9.11
C ILE A 75 -0.20 -11.09 -7.73
N ALA A 76 1.04 -10.57 -7.67
CA ALA A 76 1.75 -10.36 -6.41
C ALA A 76 1.02 -9.35 -5.51
N THR A 77 0.45 -8.30 -6.11
CA THR A 77 -0.35 -7.30 -5.39
C THR A 77 -1.64 -7.91 -4.83
N ILE A 78 -2.37 -8.67 -5.66
CA ILE A 78 -3.63 -9.33 -5.26
C ILE A 78 -3.37 -10.35 -4.16
N VAL A 79 -2.34 -11.17 -4.30
CA VAL A 79 -1.98 -12.19 -3.30
C VAL A 79 -1.65 -11.53 -1.96
N THR A 80 -0.84 -10.47 -1.96
CA THR A 80 -0.51 -9.77 -0.73
C THR A 80 -1.74 -9.10 -0.09
N TRP A 81 -2.64 -8.55 -0.91
CA TRP A 81 -3.91 -8.02 -0.42
C TRP A 81 -4.80 -9.11 0.21
N LEU A 82 -4.88 -10.29 -0.42
CA LEU A 82 -5.61 -11.44 0.13
C LEU A 82 -5.03 -11.89 1.47
N PHE A 83 -3.70 -11.93 1.61
CA PHE A 83 -3.04 -12.24 2.89
C PHE A 83 -3.45 -11.25 4.00
N CYS A 84 -3.45 -9.94 3.71
CA CYS A 84 -3.89 -8.94 4.68
C CYS A 84 -5.39 -9.02 4.99
N TRP A 85 -6.23 -9.33 3.99
CA TRP A 85 -7.66 -9.50 4.17
C TRP A 85 -8.00 -10.72 5.03
N ILE A 86 -7.37 -11.87 4.77
CA ILE A 86 -7.44 -13.07 5.61
C ILE A 86 -6.95 -12.76 7.03
N GLY A 87 -5.85 -12.01 7.17
CA GLY A 87 -5.30 -11.63 8.47
C GLY A 87 -6.25 -10.77 9.30
N ASN A 88 -7.12 -9.99 8.64
CA ASN A 88 -8.16 -9.23 9.31
C ASN A 88 -9.30 -10.12 9.84
N ILE A 89 -9.64 -11.19 9.11
CA ILE A 89 -10.71 -12.14 9.50
C ILE A 89 -10.27 -13.05 10.64
N VAL A 90 -9.02 -13.54 10.60
CA VAL A 90 -8.48 -14.50 11.58
C VAL A 90 -8.06 -13.81 12.89
N GLY A 91 -7.93 -12.48 12.90
CA GLY A 91 -7.61 -11.70 14.10
C GLY A 91 -6.16 -11.78 14.56
N ASN A 92 -5.29 -12.51 13.85
CA ASN A 92 -3.86 -12.63 14.14
C ASN A 92 -3.02 -11.89 13.09
N ARG A 93 -3.10 -10.55 13.09
CA ARG A 93 -2.56 -9.71 12.01
C ARG A 93 -1.03 -9.78 11.89
N SER A 94 -0.33 -10.05 12.99
CA SER A 94 1.13 -10.13 13.02
C SER A 94 1.70 -11.32 12.21
N LEU A 95 1.10 -12.53 12.32
CA LEU A 95 1.58 -13.69 11.56
C LEU A 95 1.37 -13.54 10.05
N PHE A 96 0.23 -12.98 9.66
CA PHE A 96 -0.08 -12.78 8.24
C PHE A 96 0.75 -11.65 7.61
N ALA A 97 1.16 -10.63 8.38
CA ALA A 97 2.12 -9.63 7.92
C ALA A 97 3.49 -10.25 7.62
N ILE A 98 3.98 -11.14 8.48
CA ILE A 98 5.24 -11.87 8.27
C ILE A 98 5.15 -12.81 7.06
N ALA A 99 4.02 -13.52 6.89
CA ALA A 99 3.79 -14.36 5.73
C ALA A 99 3.77 -13.56 4.42
N ALA A 100 3.12 -12.39 4.41
CA ALA A 100 3.11 -11.46 3.28
C ALA A 100 4.54 -10.95 2.97
N PHE A 101 5.33 -10.63 3.99
CA PHE A 101 6.72 -10.22 3.83
C PHE A 101 7.57 -11.32 3.16
N LEU A 102 7.50 -12.55 3.69
CA LEU A 102 8.24 -13.69 3.14
C LEU A 102 7.85 -13.99 1.69
N PHE A 103 6.55 -13.96 1.39
CA PHE A 103 6.07 -14.13 0.03
C PHE A 103 6.66 -13.09 -0.93
N ASN A 104 6.68 -11.81 -0.55
CA ASN A 104 7.23 -10.74 -1.39
C ASN A 104 8.76 -10.89 -1.61
N ILE A 105 9.50 -11.29 -0.58
CA ILE A 105 10.95 -11.57 -0.68
C ILE A 105 11.20 -12.78 -1.59
N THR A 106 10.50 -13.90 -1.39
CA THR A 106 10.66 -15.09 -2.23
C THR A 106 10.32 -14.80 -3.69
N TYR A 107 9.27 -14.04 -3.94
CA TYR A 107 8.85 -13.68 -5.29
C TYR A 107 9.90 -12.81 -6.01
N LEU A 108 10.61 -11.94 -5.28
CA LEU A 108 11.77 -11.22 -5.80
C LEU A 108 12.93 -12.16 -6.14
N THR A 109 13.28 -13.07 -5.24
CA THR A 109 14.38 -14.02 -5.45
C THR A 109 14.14 -14.89 -6.69
N VAL A 110 12.92 -15.39 -6.87
CA VAL A 110 12.54 -16.19 -8.05
C VAL A 110 12.61 -15.36 -9.33
N GLY A 111 12.13 -14.11 -9.31
CA GLY A 111 12.21 -13.21 -10.45
C GLY A 111 13.64 -12.94 -10.90
N TYR A 112 14.54 -12.68 -9.95
CA TYR A 112 15.98 -12.50 -10.22
C TYR A 112 16.64 -13.78 -10.75
N TYR A 113 16.30 -14.93 -10.17
CA TYR A 113 16.85 -16.21 -10.60
C TYR A 113 16.51 -16.52 -12.06
N VAL A 114 15.27 -16.25 -12.49
CA VAL A 114 14.81 -16.50 -13.87
C VAL A 114 15.44 -15.52 -14.86
N VAL A 115 15.62 -14.25 -14.48
CA VAL A 115 16.17 -13.20 -15.36
C VAL A 115 17.69 -13.26 -15.47
N GLN A 116 18.42 -13.76 -14.47
CA GLN A 116 19.89 -13.91 -14.56
C GLN A 116 20.35 -14.81 -15.72
N THR A 117 19.48 -15.70 -16.20
CA THR A 117 19.75 -16.56 -17.37
C THR A 117 19.51 -15.88 -18.72
N GLY A 118 19.04 -14.62 -18.74
CA GLY A 118 18.73 -13.85 -19.95
C GLY A 118 19.68 -12.68 -20.22
N ASP A 119 19.51 -12.06 -21.39
CA ASP A 119 20.20 -10.82 -21.79
C ASP A 119 19.85 -9.68 -20.81
N TYR A 120 20.85 -8.90 -20.38
CA TYR A 120 20.75 -7.96 -19.25
C TYR A 120 20.00 -6.68 -19.67
N GLY A 121 18.68 -6.79 -19.82
CA GLY A 121 17.77 -5.71 -20.20
C GLY A 121 17.11 -5.01 -19.01
N ILE A 122 16.64 -3.77 -19.21
CA ILE A 122 15.66 -3.16 -18.30
C ILE A 122 14.33 -3.91 -18.51
N ASP A 123 14.14 -4.91 -17.66
CA ASP A 123 13.02 -5.83 -17.67
C ASP A 123 11.96 -5.48 -16.62
N TRP A 124 10.88 -6.25 -16.66
CA TRP A 124 9.74 -6.19 -15.74
C TRP A 124 10.09 -6.35 -14.26
N THR A 125 11.30 -6.83 -13.95
CA THR A 125 11.81 -7.03 -12.59
C THR A 125 12.06 -5.72 -11.83
N MET A 126 12.40 -4.63 -12.54
CA MET A 126 12.66 -3.33 -11.90
C MET A 126 11.40 -2.79 -11.21
N THR A 127 10.26 -2.81 -11.91
CA THR A 127 8.99 -2.35 -11.36
C THR A 127 8.41 -3.32 -10.33
N GLN A 128 8.66 -4.63 -10.50
CA GLN A 128 8.30 -5.65 -9.52
C GLN A 128 9.01 -5.42 -8.19
N CYS A 129 10.31 -5.10 -8.20
CA CYS A 129 11.09 -4.82 -6.99
C CYS A 129 10.53 -3.64 -6.20
N VAL A 130 10.33 -2.50 -6.86
CA VAL A 130 9.78 -1.29 -6.23
C VAL A 130 8.39 -1.56 -5.65
N LEU A 131 7.56 -2.37 -6.35
CA LEU A 131 6.27 -2.77 -5.83
C LEU A 131 6.41 -3.64 -4.57
N CYS A 132 7.24 -4.67 -4.59
CA CYS A 132 7.43 -5.57 -3.45
C CYS A 132 7.92 -4.81 -2.21
N LEU A 133 8.88 -3.88 -2.36
CA LEU A 133 9.31 -3.01 -1.26
C LEU A 133 8.15 -2.19 -0.68
N ARG A 134 7.25 -1.70 -1.53
CA ARG A 134 6.07 -0.96 -1.09
C ARG A 134 5.06 -1.85 -0.35
N MET A 135 4.86 -3.08 -0.82
CA MET A 135 3.97 -4.05 -0.19
C MET A 135 4.49 -4.53 1.17
N ILE A 136 5.81 -4.65 1.31
CA ILE A 136 6.48 -4.89 2.58
C ILE A 136 6.20 -3.75 3.57
N GLY A 137 6.37 -2.50 3.15
CA GLY A 137 6.00 -1.32 3.95
C GLY A 137 4.56 -1.36 4.42
N PHE A 138 3.63 -1.64 3.50
CA PHE A 138 2.21 -1.79 3.81
C PHE A 138 1.93 -2.92 4.83
N SER A 139 2.61 -4.05 4.73
CA SER A 139 2.44 -5.16 5.68
C SER A 139 2.91 -4.80 7.11
N MET A 140 3.98 -4.00 7.22
CA MET A 140 4.48 -3.50 8.51
C MET A 140 3.52 -2.46 9.09
N ASP A 141 3.03 -1.52 8.28
CA ASP A 141 2.02 -0.54 8.70
C ASP A 141 0.73 -1.25 9.18
N PHE A 142 0.33 -2.33 8.51
CA PHE A 142 -0.83 -3.15 8.90
C PHE A 142 -0.62 -3.86 10.25
N MET A 143 0.59 -4.35 10.51
CA MET A 143 0.96 -4.94 11.81
C MET A 143 0.95 -3.89 12.93
N ASP A 144 1.50 -2.70 12.71
CA ASP A 144 1.54 -1.64 13.73
C ASP A 144 0.15 -1.06 14.03
N GLY A 145 -0.77 -1.08 13.05
CA GLY A 145 -2.18 -0.76 13.28
C GLY A 145 -2.83 -1.64 14.37
N GLU A 146 -2.40 -2.89 14.55
CA GLU A 146 -2.87 -3.76 15.64
C GLU A 146 -2.40 -3.24 17.01
N LYS A 147 -1.14 -2.82 17.11
CA LYS A 147 -0.55 -2.31 18.37
C LYS A 147 -1.21 -1.01 18.81
N LEU A 148 -1.54 -0.13 17.87
CA LEU A 148 -2.26 1.11 18.15
C LEU A 148 -3.69 0.86 18.66
N LEU A 149 -4.41 -0.10 18.09
CA LEU A 149 -5.75 -0.48 18.57
C LEU A 149 -5.70 -1.07 19.99
N LYS A 150 -4.70 -1.93 20.26
CA LYS A 150 -4.50 -2.55 21.58
C LYS A 150 -4.08 -1.51 22.64
N SER A 151 -3.26 -0.53 22.26
CA SER A 151 -2.86 0.63 23.08
C SER A 151 -4.06 1.52 23.44
N LYS A 152 -4.89 1.88 22.45
CA LYS A 152 -6.07 2.74 22.67
C LYS A 152 -7.12 2.07 23.56
N SER A 153 -7.30 0.76 23.41
CA SER A 153 -8.16 -0.05 24.30
C SER A 153 -7.63 -0.05 25.74
N LYS A 154 -6.32 -0.26 25.96
CA LYS A 154 -5.71 -0.20 27.31
C LYS A 154 -5.82 1.19 27.95
N SER A 155 -5.59 2.26 27.20
CA SER A 155 -5.72 3.65 27.69
C SER A 155 -7.16 4.01 28.07
N SER A 156 -8.15 3.53 27.30
CA SER A 156 -9.57 3.74 27.60
C SER A 156 -10.01 2.96 28.84
N VAL A 157 -9.55 1.71 29.00
CA VAL A 157 -9.82 0.89 30.19
C VAL A 157 -9.12 1.45 31.44
N ALA A 158 -7.89 1.95 31.32
CA ALA A 158 -7.18 2.61 32.43
C ALA A 158 -7.90 3.89 32.88
N ASN A 159 -8.46 4.68 31.94
CA ASN A 159 -9.26 5.87 32.25
C ASN A 159 -10.61 5.55 32.90
N ILE A 160 -11.23 4.41 32.57
CA ILE A 160 -12.46 3.96 33.23
C ILE A 160 -12.15 3.49 34.66
N HIS A 161 -11.05 2.76 34.84
CA HIS A 161 -10.65 2.25 36.14
C HIS A 161 -10.27 3.37 37.12
N SER A 162 -9.60 4.44 36.65
CA SER A 162 -9.30 5.60 37.50
C SER A 162 -10.55 6.37 37.94
N LYS A 163 -11.58 6.48 37.09
CA LYS A 163 -12.85 7.14 37.44
C LYS A 163 -13.67 6.33 38.44
N ASN A 164 -13.65 5.00 38.35
CA ASN A 164 -14.36 4.13 39.29
C ASN A 164 -13.68 4.07 40.67
N PHE A 165 -12.36 4.26 40.74
CA PHE A 165 -11.62 4.25 42.01
C PHE A 165 -11.81 5.52 42.86
N ILE A 166 -12.28 6.62 42.27
CA ILE A 166 -12.53 7.88 42.98
C ILE A 166 -13.92 7.87 43.70
N SER A 167 -14.78 6.87 43.45
CA SER A 167 -16.14 6.83 44.00
C SER A 167 -16.28 6.11 45.36
N SER A 168 -15.21 5.57 45.96
CA SER A 168 -15.31 4.80 47.21
C SER A 168 -14.41 5.34 48.31
N GLY A 169 -14.95 6.25 49.13
CA GLY A 169 -14.47 6.54 50.48
C GLY A 169 -15.07 7.80 51.11
N PRO A 170 -15.23 7.86 52.44
CA PRO A 170 -16.07 7.01 53.30
C PRO A 170 -17.35 7.77 53.73
N GLN A 171 -18.49 7.08 53.90
CA GLN A 171 -19.62 7.64 54.65
C GLN A 171 -19.18 7.89 56.10
N LYS A 172 -19.09 9.16 56.52
CA LYS A 172 -18.91 9.51 57.93
C LYS A 172 -20.28 9.53 58.59
N VAL A 173 -20.48 8.56 59.47
CA VAL A 173 -21.65 8.35 60.33
C VAL A 173 -21.96 9.62 61.13
N GLU A 174 -23.17 10.15 60.99
CA GLU A 174 -23.72 11.23 61.81
C GLU A 174 -24.17 10.63 63.15
N ILE A 175 -23.51 11.02 64.23
CA ILE A 175 -23.81 10.54 65.58
C ILE A 175 -24.84 11.52 66.17
N SER A 176 -26.09 11.08 66.28
CA SER A 176 -27.12 11.78 67.05
C SER A 176 -26.83 11.62 68.54
N THR A 177 -26.67 12.74 69.25
CA THR A 177 -26.86 12.81 70.70
C THR A 177 -27.71 14.03 71.01
N THR A 178 -28.91 13.73 71.48
CA THR A 178 -29.78 14.54 72.35
C THR A 178 -29.04 15.14 73.53
#